data_AF-A0A7C4RYH7-F1
#
_entry.id   AF-A0A7C4RYH7-F1
#
_cell.length_a   1.000
_cell.length_b   1.000
_cell.length_c   1.000
_cell.angle_alpha   90.00
_cell.angle_beta   90.00
_cell.angle_gamma   90.00
#
_symmetry.space_group_name_H-M   'P 1'
#
loop_
_entity.id
_entity.type
_entity.pdbx_description
1 polymer ?
#
loop_
_entity_poly.entity_id
_entity_poly.type
_entity_poly.pdbx_seq_one_letter_code
_entity_poly.pdbx_strand_id
1 'polypeptide(L)'
;MNFDKQEFVHELISPNASKIVLLVMDGIGDLPNEEGVTPLMKANTPNLDKLAQLSDLGQTIPVMHGITPGSGPGHLGLFGYDPIKYQIGRGILEALGEDIEVGELDVVARGNFATIDGDIVIDRRAGRPSTEESAKVV
;
A
#
# COMPACT_ATOMS: atom_id res chain seq x y z
N MET A 1 -13.76 2.92 29.02
CA MET A 1 -14.62 2.83 27.82
C MET A 1 -13.74 2.33 26.69
N ASN A 2 -14.06 1.19 26.09
CA ASN A 2 -13.43 0.80 24.83
C ASN A 2 -14.04 1.68 23.74
N PHE A 3 -13.30 2.68 23.29
CA PHE A 3 -13.67 3.46 22.11
C PHE A 3 -13.21 2.68 20.88
N ASP A 4 -14.15 2.15 20.10
CA ASP A 4 -13.84 1.63 18.77
C ASP A 4 -14.11 2.73 17.74
N LYS A 5 -13.04 3.21 17.10
CA LYS A 5 -13.11 4.27 16.09
C LYS A 5 -14.02 3.86 14.92
N GLN A 6 -14.07 2.58 14.55
CA GLN A 6 -14.86 2.12 13.41
C GLN A 6 -16.35 2.14 13.72
N GLU A 7 -16.73 1.72 14.92
CA GLU A 7 -18.13 1.77 15.37
C GLU A 7 -18.63 3.23 15.36
N PHE A 8 -17.82 4.15 15.90
CA PHE A 8 -18.12 5.57 15.88
C PHE A 8 -18.25 6.15 14.46
N VAL A 9 -17.30 5.84 13.56
CA VAL A 9 -17.37 6.33 12.16
C VAL A 9 -18.59 5.77 11.43
N HIS A 10 -18.98 4.53 11.70
CA HIS A 10 -20.13 3.89 11.09
C HIS A 10 -21.45 4.62 11.42
N GLU A 11 -21.59 5.13 12.64
CA GLU A 11 -22.76 5.92 13.06
C GLU A 11 -22.88 7.27 12.33
N LEU A 12 -21.78 7.79 11.77
CA LEU A 12 -21.74 9.07 11.05
C LEU A 12 -22.02 8.94 9.54
N ILE A 13 -22.20 7.72 9.03
CA ILE A 13 -22.39 7.47 7.60
C ILE A 13 -23.72 8.05 7.14
N SER A 14 -23.67 8.99 6.20
CA SER A 14 -24.84 9.54 5.51
C SER A 14 -24.81 9.15 4.03
N PRO A 15 -25.80 8.37 3.54
CA PRO A 15 -25.87 8.01 2.13
C PRO A 15 -26.03 9.24 1.24
N ASN A 16 -25.36 9.24 0.10
CA ASN A 16 -25.55 10.24 -0.94
C ASN A 16 -25.48 9.58 -2.33
N ALA A 17 -25.88 10.33 -3.37
CA ALA A 17 -25.86 9.84 -4.75
C ALA A 17 -24.54 10.15 -5.49
N SER A 18 -23.57 10.80 -4.83
CA SER A 18 -22.30 11.13 -5.47
C SER A 18 -21.36 9.92 -5.48
N LYS A 19 -20.36 9.98 -6.37
CA LYS A 19 -19.28 8.99 -6.44
C LYS A 19 -18.03 9.60 -5.84
N ILE A 20 -17.27 8.79 -5.11
CA ILE A 20 -15.98 9.17 -4.54
C ILE A 20 -14.89 8.56 -5.41
N VAL A 21 -13.89 9.37 -5.77
CA VAL A 21 -12.66 8.92 -6.39
C VAL A 21 -11.52 9.16 -5.41
N LEU A 22 -10.91 8.08 -4.92
CA LEU A 22 -9.69 8.13 -4.11
C LEU A 22 -8.49 7.83 -5.00
N LEU A 23 -7.66 8.84 -5.29
CA LEU A 23 -6.42 8.69 -6.03
C LEU A 23 -5.24 8.54 -5.06
N VAL A 24 -4.57 7.40 -5.10
CA VAL A 24 -3.35 7.14 -4.33
C VAL A 24 -2.15 7.20 -5.27
N MET A 25 -1.25 8.15 -5.04
CA MET A 25 0.04 8.22 -5.73
C MET A 25 1.10 7.59 -4.82
N ASP A 26 1.47 6.34 -5.10
CA ASP A 26 2.37 5.58 -4.23
C ASP A 26 3.75 6.28 -4.12
N GLY A 27 4.22 6.44 -2.89
CA GLY A 27 5.49 7.11 -2.60
C GLY A 27 5.57 8.60 -2.98
N ILE A 28 4.46 9.32 -3.15
CA ILE A 28 4.46 10.74 -3.56
C ILE A 28 5.20 11.68 -2.59
N GLY A 29 5.23 11.34 -1.30
CA GLY A 29 5.92 12.14 -0.28
C GLY A 29 7.42 11.89 -0.29
N ASP A 30 8.21 12.96 -0.22
CA ASP A 30 9.67 12.88 -0.22
C ASP A 30 10.29 13.98 0.65
N LEU A 31 11.59 13.85 0.90
CA LEU A 31 12.41 14.86 1.57
C LEU A 31 12.81 15.98 0.60
N PRO A 32 13.02 17.20 1.10
CA PRO A 32 13.57 18.28 0.30
C PRO A 32 15.03 18.00 -0.08
N ASN A 33 15.45 18.48 -1.25
CA ASN A 33 16.86 18.53 -1.65
C ASN A 33 17.63 19.63 -0.89
N GLU A 34 18.90 19.85 -1.25
CA GLU A 34 19.75 20.90 -0.68
C GLU A 34 19.20 22.33 -0.85
N GLU A 35 18.33 22.55 -1.84
CA GLU A 35 17.66 23.83 -2.12
C GLU A 35 16.33 23.97 -1.35
N GLY A 36 15.93 22.97 -0.56
CA GLY A 36 14.69 22.98 0.20
C GLY A 36 13.44 22.56 -0.59
N VAL A 37 13.57 21.99 -1.79
CA VAL A 37 12.44 21.60 -2.64
C VAL A 37 12.29 20.07 -2.76
N THR A 38 11.06 19.58 -2.68
CA THR A 38 10.75 18.15 -2.91
C THR A 38 10.60 17.86 -4.41
N PRO A 39 10.69 16.58 -4.84
CA PRO A 39 10.40 16.21 -6.22
C PRO A 39 9.02 16.65 -6.70
N LEU A 40 7.99 16.55 -5.85
CA LEU A 40 6.64 17.00 -6.19
C LEU A 40 6.59 18.51 -6.43
N MET A 41 7.30 19.31 -5.63
CA MET A 41 7.40 20.76 -5.83
C MET A 41 8.13 21.14 -7.12
N LYS A 42 9.12 20.33 -7.54
CA LYS A 42 9.91 20.57 -8.75
C LYS A 42 9.20 20.10 -10.02
N ALA A 43 8.28 19.16 -9.92
CA ALA A 43 7.54 18.62 -11.05
C ALA A 43 6.57 19.67 -11.62
N ASN A 44 6.37 19.63 -12.95
CA ASN A 44 5.34 20.45 -13.59
C ASN A 44 3.97 19.77 -13.46
N THR A 45 3.19 20.17 -12.46
CA THR A 45 1.92 19.51 -12.09
C THR A 45 0.68 20.40 -12.23
N PRO A 46 0.42 21.05 -13.39
CA PRO A 46 -0.59 22.10 -13.51
C PRO A 46 -2.02 21.65 -13.17
N ASN A 47 -2.33 20.36 -13.37
CA ASN A 47 -3.63 19.80 -13.02
C ASN A 47 -3.80 19.58 -11.51
N LEU A 48 -2.76 19.11 -10.81
CA LEU A 48 -2.78 18.96 -9.35
C LEU A 48 -2.80 20.35 -8.69
N ASP A 49 -2.03 21.30 -9.23
CA ASP A 49 -1.98 22.67 -8.73
C ASP A 49 -3.34 23.36 -8.85
N LYS A 50 -4.03 23.19 -9.99
CA LYS A 50 -5.38 23.70 -10.20
C LYS A 50 -6.40 23.03 -9.27
N LEU A 51 -6.29 21.72 -9.07
CA LEU A 51 -7.18 20.99 -8.16
C LEU A 51 -6.98 21.47 -6.71
N ALA A 52 -5.73 21.65 -6.29
CA ALA A 52 -5.36 22.13 -4.96
C ALA A 52 -5.92 23.53 -4.67
N GLN A 53 -5.92 24.44 -5.66
CA GLN A 53 -6.50 25.78 -5.51
C GLN A 53 -8.02 25.79 -5.32
N LEU A 54 -8.72 24.74 -5.74
CA LEU A 54 -10.18 24.60 -5.68
C LEU A 54 -10.65 23.67 -4.55
N SER A 55 -9.72 23.17 -3.73
CA SER A 55 -9.98 22.11 -2.75
C SER A 55 -9.39 22.47 -1.38
N ASP A 56 -9.75 21.69 -0.36
CA ASP A 56 -9.06 21.71 0.93
C ASP A 56 -7.83 20.80 0.88
N LEU A 57 -6.74 21.27 1.47
CA LEU A 57 -5.48 20.53 1.58
C LEU A 57 -5.21 20.09 3.01
N GLY A 58 -4.47 19.00 3.15
CA GLY A 58 -4.08 18.47 4.45
C GLY A 58 -2.92 17.49 4.33
N GLN A 59 -2.41 17.08 5.49
CA GLN A 59 -1.43 16.01 5.61
C GLN A 59 -2.11 14.78 6.20
N THR A 60 -1.70 13.59 5.76
CA THR A 60 -2.23 12.32 6.27
C THR A 60 -1.14 11.57 7.01
N ILE A 61 -1.55 10.84 8.04
CA ILE A 61 -0.67 9.95 8.81
C ILE A 61 -1.24 8.54 8.64
N PRO A 62 -0.66 7.73 7.74
CA PRO A 62 -1.28 6.45 7.37
C PRO A 62 -1.40 5.45 8.53
N VAL A 63 -0.46 5.48 9.48
CA VAL A 63 -0.44 4.55 10.63
C VAL A 63 -0.34 5.32 11.94
N MET A 64 0.81 5.91 12.23
CA MET A 64 1.06 6.73 13.42
C MET A 64 2.29 7.61 13.18
N HIS A 65 2.43 8.70 13.92
CA HIS A 65 3.65 9.49 13.93
C HIS A 65 4.87 8.62 14.23
N GLY A 66 5.93 8.76 13.43
CA GLY A 66 7.17 8.00 13.58
C GLY A 66 7.11 6.55 13.09
N ILE A 67 5.98 6.08 12.55
CA ILE A 67 5.86 4.74 11.95
C ILE A 67 5.86 4.87 10.43
N THR A 68 6.91 4.36 9.79
CA THR A 68 6.96 4.22 8.33
C THR A 68 6.02 3.11 7.88
N PRO A 69 4.96 3.41 7.10
CA PRO A 69 4.02 2.39 6.66
C PRO A 69 4.62 1.54 5.53
N GLY A 70 4.39 0.22 5.60
CA GLY A 70 4.40 -0.60 4.40
C GLY A 70 3.08 -0.46 3.62
N SER A 71 3.03 -0.89 2.36
CA SER A 71 1.84 -0.72 1.51
C SER A 71 0.56 -1.32 2.13
N GLY A 72 0.65 -2.47 2.82
CA GLY A 72 -0.50 -3.10 3.47
C GLY A 72 -1.15 -2.22 4.54
N PRO A 73 -0.45 -1.94 5.66
CA PRO A 73 -0.93 -1.01 6.69
C PRO A 73 -1.30 0.38 6.14
N GLY A 74 -0.55 0.90 5.16
CA GLY A 74 -0.84 2.18 4.54
C GLY A 74 -2.20 2.21 3.83
N HIS A 75 -2.52 1.20 3.03
CA HIS A 75 -3.82 1.10 2.35
C HIS A 75 -4.96 0.83 3.33
N LEU A 76 -4.75 0.02 4.37
CA LEU A 76 -5.75 -0.19 5.42
C LEU A 76 -6.16 1.13 6.09
N GLY A 77 -5.18 1.96 6.45
CA GLY A 77 -5.42 3.29 6.99
C GLY A 77 -6.23 4.18 6.05
N LEU A 78 -5.92 4.16 4.74
CA LEU A 78 -6.66 4.93 3.72
C LEU A 78 -8.11 4.47 3.57
N PHE A 79 -8.38 3.17 3.71
CA PHE A 79 -9.73 2.61 3.68
C PHE A 79 -10.49 2.73 5.01
N GLY A 80 -9.90 3.38 6.02
CA GLY A 80 -10.55 3.64 7.30
C GLY A 80 -10.41 2.50 8.33
N TYR A 81 -9.62 1.47 8.05
CA TYR A 81 -9.27 0.44 9.02
C TYR A 81 -8.19 0.92 9.96
N ASP A 82 -8.22 0.47 11.22
CA ASP A 82 -7.11 0.66 12.15
C ASP A 82 -5.97 -0.30 11.77
N PRO A 83 -4.83 0.20 11.24
CA PRO A 83 -3.75 -0.66 10.75
C PRO A 83 -2.94 -1.32 11.88
N ILE A 84 -3.13 -0.91 13.14
CA ILE A 84 -2.50 -1.53 14.31
C ILE A 84 -3.34 -2.72 14.77
N LYS A 85 -4.67 -2.56 14.76
CA LYS A 85 -5.64 -3.61 15.13
C LYS A 85 -5.76 -4.68 14.04
N TYR A 86 -5.93 -4.25 12.78
CA TYR A 86 -6.13 -5.16 11.65
C TYR A 86 -4.82 -5.37 10.90
N GLN A 87 -4.11 -6.44 11.27
CA GLN A 87 -2.86 -6.81 10.62
C GLN A 87 -3.11 -7.93 9.61
N ILE A 88 -3.00 -7.59 8.33
CA ILE A 88 -3.04 -8.56 7.25
C ILE A 88 -1.59 -8.91 6.88
N GLY A 89 -1.25 -10.19 6.93
CA GLY A 89 0.06 -10.67 6.53
C GLY A 89 0.33 -10.39 5.04
N ARG A 90 1.58 -10.05 4.70
CA ARG A 90 1.97 -9.76 3.30
C ARG A 90 1.68 -10.95 2.37
N GLY A 91 1.84 -12.19 2.84
CA GLY A 91 1.52 -13.39 2.05
C GLY A 91 0.06 -13.41 1.60
N ILE A 92 -0.86 -13.13 2.51
CA ILE A 92 -2.31 -13.07 2.22
C ILE A 92 -2.59 -11.97 1.17
N LEU A 93 -2.01 -10.78 1.35
CA LEU A 93 -2.20 -9.68 0.39
C LEU A 93 -1.71 -10.01 -1.02
N GLU A 94 -0.58 -10.69 -1.13
CA GLU A 94 -0.02 -11.10 -2.44
C GLU A 94 -0.89 -12.19 -3.07
N ALA A 95 -1.33 -13.21 -2.32
CA ALA A 95 -2.21 -14.25 -2.84
C ALA A 95 -3.54 -13.68 -3.34
N LEU A 96 -4.17 -12.81 -2.55
CA LEU A 96 -5.40 -12.13 -2.98
C LEU A 96 -5.17 -11.23 -4.20
N GLY A 97 -3.96 -10.67 -4.36
CA GLY A 97 -3.58 -9.87 -5.53
C GLY A 97 -3.39 -10.70 -6.81
N GLU A 98 -3.12 -12.00 -6.68
CA GLU A 98 -3.00 -12.98 -7.77
C GLU A 98 -4.30 -13.79 -7.96
N ASP A 99 -5.42 -13.32 -7.41
CA ASP A 99 -6.74 -13.97 -7.44
C ASP A 99 -6.74 -15.41 -6.88
N ILE A 100 -5.83 -15.71 -5.95
CA ILE A 100 -5.77 -16.99 -5.24
C ILE A 100 -6.81 -16.98 -4.11
N GLU A 101 -7.66 -18.00 -4.07
CA GLU A 101 -8.59 -18.21 -2.97
C GLU A 101 -7.85 -18.60 -1.69
N VAL A 102 -8.11 -17.91 -0.59
CA VAL A 102 -7.46 -18.13 0.71
C VAL A 102 -8.52 -18.27 1.80
N GLY A 103 -8.55 -19.43 2.44
CA GLY A 103 -9.42 -19.73 3.57
C GLY A 103 -8.83 -19.32 4.93
N GLU A 104 -9.65 -19.40 5.98
CA GLU A 104 -9.27 -18.97 7.34
C GLU A 104 -8.11 -19.77 7.95
N LEU A 105 -7.92 -21.02 7.51
CA LEU A 105 -6.87 -21.91 8.01
C LEU A 105 -5.66 -22.01 7.09
N ASP A 106 -5.67 -21.29 5.96
CA ASP A 106 -4.59 -21.35 4.99
C ASP A 106 -3.38 -20.52 5.44
N VAL A 107 -2.19 -21.05 5.14
CA VAL A 107 -0.93 -20.35 5.36
C VAL A 107 -0.32 -20.05 4.02
N VAL A 108 -0.20 -18.75 3.71
CA VAL A 108 0.40 -18.27 2.47
C VAL A 108 1.83 -17.80 2.73
N ALA A 109 2.76 -18.26 1.90
CA ALA A 109 4.14 -17.81 1.89
C ALA A 109 4.47 -17.17 0.55
N ARG A 110 5.27 -16.09 0.60
CA ARG A 110 5.84 -15.49 -0.61
C ARG A 110 7.13 -16.22 -0.98
N GLY A 111 7.19 -16.75 -2.19
CA GLY A 111 8.39 -17.30 -2.80
C GLY A 111 8.99 -16.37 -3.85
N ASN A 112 10.30 -16.49 -4.06
CA ASN A 112 10.97 -15.99 -5.26
C ASN A 112 11.77 -17.15 -5.86
N PHE A 113 11.86 -17.24 -7.19
CA PHE A 113 12.88 -18.07 -7.82
C PHE A 113 14.28 -17.54 -7.49
N ALA A 114 15.21 -18.45 -7.21
CA ALA A 114 16.59 -18.13 -6.88
C ALA A 114 17.56 -19.11 -7.57
N THR A 115 18.76 -18.62 -7.92
CA THR A 115 19.87 -19.45 -8.40
C THR A 115 20.74 -19.84 -7.21
N ILE A 116 21.02 -21.13 -7.08
CA ILE A 116 21.86 -21.71 -6.04
C ILE A 116 23.15 -22.28 -6.63
N ASP A 117 24.25 -22.16 -5.89
CA ASP A 117 25.52 -22.84 -6.12
C ASP A 117 25.92 -23.58 -4.84
N GLY A 118 25.77 -24.91 -4.86
CA GLY A 118 25.80 -25.72 -3.64
C GLY A 118 24.73 -25.27 -2.64
N ASP A 119 25.16 -24.90 -1.44
CA ASP A 119 24.29 -24.41 -0.36
C ASP A 119 24.14 -22.87 -0.33
N ILE A 120 24.66 -22.17 -1.35
CA ILE A 120 24.69 -20.70 -1.39
C ILE A 120 23.71 -20.18 -2.43
N VAL A 121 22.84 -19.24 -2.01
CA VAL A 121 22.02 -18.46 -2.95
C VAL A 121 22.88 -17.39 -3.61
N ILE A 122 23.21 -17.57 -4.88
CA ILE A 122 24.05 -16.64 -5.66
C ILE A 122 23.23 -15.58 -6.40
N ASP A 123 21.94 -15.84 -6.68
CA ASP A 123 20.99 -14.83 -7.19
C ASP A 123 19.61 -15.04 -6.56
N ARG A 124 19.12 -14.05 -5.81
CA ARG A 124 17.80 -14.09 -5.14
C ARG A 124 16.60 -13.94 -6.08
N ARG A 125 16.84 -13.79 -7.40
CA ARG A 125 15.78 -13.61 -8.41
C ARG A 125 15.94 -14.52 -9.63
N ALA A 126 16.94 -15.39 -9.65
CA ALA A 126 17.21 -16.31 -10.75
C ALA A 126 17.24 -15.64 -12.15
N GLY A 127 17.81 -14.44 -12.27
CA GLY A 127 17.83 -13.70 -13.52
C GLY A 127 16.49 -13.07 -13.93
N ARG A 128 15.46 -13.12 -13.08
CA ARG A 128 14.08 -12.65 -13.34
C ARG A 128 13.46 -13.33 -14.58
N PRO A 129 13.18 -14.65 -14.53
CA PRO A 129 12.48 -15.32 -15.62
C PRO A 129 11.12 -14.67 -15.90
N SER A 130 10.62 -14.84 -17.12
CA SER A 130 9.28 -14.38 -17.48
C SER A 130 8.21 -15.20 -16.75
N THR A 131 7.01 -14.65 -16.60
CA THR A 131 5.86 -15.35 -16.03
C THR A 131 5.58 -16.66 -16.77
N GLU A 132 5.69 -16.66 -18.10
CA GLU A 132 5.49 -17.86 -18.93
C GLU A 132 6.48 -18.99 -18.63
N GLU A 133 7.74 -18.66 -18.32
CA GLU A 133 8.74 -19.64 -17.96
C GLU A 133 8.55 -20.13 -16.53
N SER A 134 8.33 -19.19 -15.60
CA SER A 134 8.06 -19.46 -14.19
C SER A 134 6.85 -20.39 -14.00
N ALA A 135 5.77 -20.19 -14.76
CA ALA A 135 4.53 -20.97 -14.66
C ALA A 135 4.68 -22.45 -15.01
N LYS A 136 5.78 -22.86 -15.65
CA LYS A 136 6.01 -24.28 -16.01
C LYS A 136 6.38 -25.15 -14.81
N VAL A 137 6.75 -24.55 -13.69
CA VAL A 137 7.31 -25.24 -12.52
C VAL A 137 6.57 -24.92 -11.21
N VAL A 138 5.45 -24.19 -11.27
CA VAL A 138 4.55 -23.90 -10.13
C VAL A 138 3.14 -24.35 -10.40
#